data_AF-F2QQW9-F1
#
_entry.id   AF-F2QQW9-F1
#
_cell.length_a   1.000
_cell.length_b   1.000
_cell.length_c   1.000
_cell.angle_alpha   90.00
_cell.angle_beta   90.00
_cell.angle_gamma   90.00
#
_symmetry.space_group_name_H-M   'P 1'
#
loop_
_entity.id
_entity.type
_entity.pdbx_description
1 polymer ?
#
loop_
_entity_poly.entity_id
_entity_poly.type
_entity_poly.pdbx_seq_one_letter_code
_entity_poly.pdbx_strand_id
1 'polypeptide(L)'
;MSQLRTNGKKIPDSAMIYNTEKEPVFHEIKNTSSHLPNVNTWNDHFNQPEVQTKLLFQLLQSRPNLSHSLADYLIFSHLRKNGYFITAGLRFGGKFVAYPGDPLRYHSHLIVKPVYNGEKIELKKLVNGGRLATAVKKVYVIAGLTNKIDVDGVEPQLELDPKEFITSLEASPVKTFSFEWAGFG
;
A
#
# COMPACT_ATOMS: atom_id res chain seq x y z
N MET A 1 -7.30 28.36 24.05
CA MET A 1 -6.48 28.09 22.85
C MET A 1 -5.10 28.70 23.06
N SER A 2 -4.04 27.91 23.24
CA SER A 2 -2.68 28.45 23.38
C SER A 2 -2.16 28.88 22.02
N GLN A 3 -1.83 30.16 21.86
CA GLN A 3 -1.33 30.69 20.60
C GLN A 3 0.15 30.36 20.41
N LEU A 4 0.51 29.93 19.20
CA LEU A 4 1.89 29.60 18.82
C LEU A 4 2.75 30.86 18.87
N ARG A 5 3.90 30.75 19.52
CA ARG A 5 4.92 31.81 19.62
C ARG A 5 6.24 31.26 19.11
N THR A 6 6.96 32.03 18.30
CA THR A 6 8.36 31.77 17.98
C THR A 6 9.18 32.95 18.52
N ASN A 7 10.19 32.65 19.34
CA ASN A 7 11.05 33.65 20.00
C ASN A 7 10.28 34.82 20.66
N GLY A 8 9.15 34.51 21.32
CA GLY A 8 8.38 35.49 22.10
C GLY A 8 7.61 36.54 21.30
N LYS A 9 7.68 36.56 19.96
CA LYS A 9 6.90 37.49 19.13
C LYS A 9 5.58 36.86 18.69
N LYS A 10 4.50 37.65 18.76
CA LYS A 10 3.16 37.26 18.28
C LYS A 10 3.20 37.23 16.75
N ILE A 11 2.83 36.09 16.16
CA ILE A 11 2.71 35.96 14.72
C ILE A 11 1.45 36.76 14.31
N PRO A 12 1.55 37.72 13.36
CA PRO A 12 0.39 38.50 12.93
C PRO A 12 -0.63 37.59 12.24
N ASP A 13 -1.93 37.85 12.45
CA ASP A 13 -3.02 37.03 11.88
C ASP A 13 -2.96 36.96 10.33
N SER A 14 -2.33 37.94 9.68
CA SER A 14 -2.06 37.95 8.23
C SER A 14 -0.97 36.98 7.76
N ALA A 15 -0.13 36.46 8.67
CA ALA A 15 0.88 35.44 8.37
C ALA A 15 0.32 34.01 8.49
N MET A 16 -0.91 33.86 9.01
CA MET A 16 -1.64 32.59 9.03
C MET A 16 -2.41 32.43 7.72
N ILE A 17 -1.69 32.42 6.60
CA ILE A 17 -2.29 32.01 5.32
C ILE A 17 -2.30 30.48 5.31
N TYR A 18 -3.35 29.86 5.88
CA TYR A 18 -3.70 28.50 5.48
C TYR A 18 -4.27 28.58 4.08
N ASN A 19 -3.39 28.68 3.09
CA ASN A 19 -3.76 28.56 1.70
C ASN A 19 -4.06 27.08 1.44
N THR A 20 -5.28 26.67 1.76
CA THR A 20 -5.80 25.33 1.45
C THR A 20 -6.27 25.24 -0.01
N GLU A 21 -6.31 26.36 -0.73
CA GLU A 21 -6.77 26.45 -2.13
C GLU A 21 -5.65 26.47 -3.17
N LYS A 22 -4.42 26.85 -2.81
CA LYS A 22 -3.29 26.76 -3.73
C LYS A 22 -2.75 25.34 -3.73
N GLU A 23 -2.64 24.78 -4.93
CA GLU A 23 -1.93 23.53 -5.10
C GLU A 23 -0.55 23.63 -4.42
N PRO A 24 -0.15 22.57 -3.71
CA PRO A 24 1.17 22.49 -3.10
C PRO A 24 2.26 22.78 -4.13
N VAL A 25 3.07 23.81 -3.89
CA VAL A 25 4.23 24.09 -4.73
C VAL A 25 5.30 23.06 -4.40
N PHE A 26 5.37 22.00 -5.20
CA PHE A 26 6.48 21.07 -5.16
C PHE A 26 7.64 21.66 -5.95
N HIS A 27 8.73 21.95 -5.25
CA HIS A 27 10.00 22.19 -5.91
C HIS A 27 10.71 20.85 -6.10
N GLU A 28 10.67 20.33 -7.32
CA GLU A 28 11.52 19.20 -7.70
C GLU A 28 12.98 19.66 -7.70
N ILE A 29 13.74 19.19 -6.72
CA ILE A 29 15.19 19.42 -6.67
C ILE A 29 15.82 18.38 -7.59
N LYS A 30 16.31 18.83 -8.75
CA LYS A 30 17.05 17.94 -9.67
C LYS A 30 18.24 17.34 -8.93
N ASN A 31 18.40 16.01 -9.04
CA ASN A 31 19.58 15.34 -8.53
C ASN A 31 20.82 15.89 -9.25
N THR A 32 21.69 16.60 -8.52
CA THR A 32 22.97 17.15 -9.01
C THR A 32 24.16 16.26 -8.68
N SER A 33 23.92 15.10 -8.05
CA SER A 33 24.99 14.17 -7.68
C SER A 33 25.64 13.56 -8.92
N SER A 34 26.97 13.63 -8.99
CA SER A 34 27.78 12.90 -9.96
C SER A 34 27.92 11.41 -9.61
N HIS A 35 27.59 11.01 -8.37
CA HIS A 35 27.75 9.65 -7.87
C HIS A 35 26.46 8.84 -7.90
N LEU A 36 25.30 9.51 -7.85
CA LEU A 36 24.00 8.86 -7.86
C LEU A 36 23.34 9.11 -9.23
N PRO A 37 23.02 8.06 -10.00
CA PRO A 37 22.31 8.21 -11.26
C PRO A 37 20.98 8.96 -11.05
N ASN A 38 20.57 9.75 -12.04
CA ASN A 38 19.25 10.36 -12.05
C ASN A 38 18.17 9.27 -12.25
N VAL A 39 16.90 9.58 -11.98
CA VAL A 39 15.80 8.57 -12.06
C VAL A 39 15.75 7.84 -13.40
N ASN A 40 16.03 8.53 -14.51
CA ASN A 40 15.98 7.92 -15.84
C ASN A 40 17.16 6.95 -16.03
N THR A 41 18.38 7.37 -15.71
CA THR A 41 19.54 6.47 -15.78
C THR A 41 19.47 5.34 -14.75
N TRP A 42 18.78 5.56 -13.63
CA TRP A 42 18.49 4.52 -12.64
C TRP A 42 17.58 3.44 -13.24
N ASN A 43 16.49 3.82 -13.92
CA ASN A 43 15.60 2.86 -14.57
C ASN A 43 16.34 1.98 -15.59
N ASP A 44 17.20 2.58 -16.42
CA ASP A 44 17.97 1.83 -17.42
C ASP A 44 18.98 0.89 -16.77
N HIS A 45 19.70 1.33 -15.73
CA HIS A 45 20.67 0.50 -15.00
C HIS A 45 20.03 -0.73 -14.36
N PHE A 46 18.81 -0.58 -13.81
CA PHE A 46 18.13 -1.67 -13.12
C PHE A 46 17.23 -2.51 -14.02
N ASN A 47 17.03 -2.15 -15.28
CA ASN A 47 16.27 -2.94 -16.26
C ASN A 47 17.09 -4.12 -16.81
N GLN A 48 17.47 -5.04 -15.91
CA GLN A 48 18.23 -6.25 -16.22
C GLN A 48 17.36 -7.48 -15.94
N PRO A 49 16.63 -8.01 -16.94
CA PRO A 49 15.64 -9.08 -16.72
C PRO A 49 16.24 -10.29 -16.02
N GLU A 50 17.40 -10.78 -16.43
CA GLU A 50 18.06 -11.95 -15.82
C GLU A 50 18.32 -11.78 -14.31
N VAL A 51 18.83 -10.62 -13.90
CA VAL A 51 19.10 -10.30 -12.50
C VAL A 51 17.79 -10.15 -11.73
N GLN A 52 16.81 -9.47 -12.32
CA GLN A 52 15.47 -9.31 -11.74
C GLN A 52 14.78 -10.66 -11.54
N THR A 53 14.85 -11.56 -12.51
CA THR A 53 14.32 -12.93 -12.45
C THR A 53 14.94 -13.69 -11.30
N LYS A 54 16.27 -13.68 -11.21
CA LYS A 54 16.99 -14.37 -10.14
C LYS A 54 16.61 -13.82 -8.75
N LEU A 55 16.56 -12.50 -8.60
CA LEU A 55 16.17 -11.86 -7.34
C LEU A 55 14.71 -12.14 -6.97
N LEU A 56 13.80 -12.12 -7.95
CA LEU A 56 12.40 -12.46 -7.75
C LEU A 56 12.28 -13.90 -7.25
N PHE A 57 12.89 -14.87 -7.92
CA PHE A 57 12.83 -16.27 -7.48
C PHE A 57 13.45 -16.47 -6.10
N GLN A 58 14.59 -15.85 -5.81
CA GLN A 58 15.20 -15.90 -4.48
C GLN A 58 14.25 -15.32 -3.42
N LEU A 59 13.57 -14.20 -3.71
CA LEU A 59 12.58 -13.62 -2.81
C LEU A 59 11.40 -14.57 -2.62
N LEU A 60 10.85 -15.15 -3.69
CA LEU A 60 9.71 -16.06 -3.60
C LEU A 60 10.05 -17.34 -2.79
N GLN A 61 11.22 -17.93 -3.03
CA GLN A 61 11.71 -19.12 -2.32
C GLN A 61 12.02 -18.85 -0.83
N SER A 62 12.42 -17.62 -0.49
CA SER A 62 12.70 -17.23 0.90
C SER A 62 11.44 -17.07 1.76
N ARG A 63 10.24 -17.05 1.15
CA ARG A 63 8.99 -16.79 1.88
C ARG A 63 8.38 -18.10 2.39
N PRO A 64 8.06 -18.18 3.70
CA PRO A 64 7.47 -19.39 4.29
C PRO A 64 6.04 -19.67 3.80
N ASN A 65 5.34 -18.66 3.30
CA ASN A 65 4.02 -18.81 2.69
C ASN A 65 3.95 -17.94 1.42
N LEU A 66 4.29 -18.57 0.30
CA LEU A 66 4.38 -17.93 -1.01
C LEU A 66 3.01 -17.44 -1.49
N SER A 67 1.96 -18.26 -1.36
CA SER A 67 0.61 -17.90 -1.80
C SER A 67 0.06 -16.69 -1.06
N HIS A 68 0.29 -16.58 0.25
CA HIS A 68 -0.09 -15.41 1.02
C HIS A 68 0.71 -14.17 0.60
N SER A 69 2.01 -14.31 0.36
CA SER A 69 2.87 -13.19 -0.07
C SER A 69 2.47 -12.66 -1.45
N LEU A 70 2.12 -13.55 -2.38
CA LEU A 70 1.61 -13.16 -3.70
C LEU A 70 0.22 -12.51 -3.60
N ALA A 71 -0.68 -13.05 -2.78
CA ALA A 71 -1.98 -12.42 -2.53
C ALA A 71 -1.85 -11.03 -1.91
N ASP A 72 -0.97 -10.86 -0.93
CA ASP A 72 -0.66 -9.56 -0.34
C ASP A 72 -0.17 -8.56 -1.41
N TYR A 73 0.72 -8.99 -2.31
CA TYR A 73 1.21 -8.18 -3.41
C TYR A 73 0.10 -7.78 -4.39
N LEU A 74 -0.76 -8.73 -4.79
CA LEU A 74 -1.87 -8.45 -5.71
C LEU A 74 -2.89 -7.48 -5.10
N ILE A 75 -3.20 -7.63 -3.82
CA ILE A 75 -4.06 -6.69 -3.08
C ILE A 75 -3.40 -5.30 -3.02
N PHE A 76 -2.10 -5.23 -2.73
CA PHE A 76 -1.34 -3.99 -2.75
C PHE A 76 -1.39 -3.33 -4.14
N SER A 77 -1.08 -4.08 -5.20
CA SER A 77 -1.11 -3.58 -6.58
C SER A 77 -2.50 -3.08 -6.98
N HIS A 78 -3.55 -3.84 -6.65
CA HIS A 78 -4.93 -3.43 -6.89
C HIS A 78 -5.25 -2.09 -6.21
N LEU A 79 -4.90 -1.91 -4.95
CA LEU A 79 -5.11 -0.64 -4.24
C LEU A 79 -4.30 0.50 -4.85
N ARG A 80 -3.04 0.26 -5.25
CA ARG A 80 -2.20 1.27 -5.93
C ARG A 80 -2.78 1.70 -7.27
N LYS A 81 -3.27 0.74 -8.07
CA LYS A 81 -3.94 1.01 -9.36
C LYS A 81 -5.22 1.83 -9.19
N ASN A 82 -5.89 1.70 -8.05
CA ASN A 82 -7.05 2.51 -7.67
C ASN A 82 -6.66 3.86 -7.01
N GLY A 83 -5.40 4.29 -7.08
CA GLY A 83 -4.96 5.61 -6.63
C GLY A 83 -4.67 5.74 -5.13
N TYR A 84 -4.77 4.66 -4.35
CA TYR A 84 -4.47 4.72 -2.92
C TYR A 84 -2.97 4.76 -2.65
N PHE A 85 -2.59 5.54 -1.64
CA PHE A 85 -1.28 5.41 -1.00
C PHE A 85 -1.37 4.39 0.12
N ILE A 86 -0.34 3.58 0.31
CA ILE A 86 -0.42 2.38 1.15
C ILE A 86 0.78 2.33 2.07
N THR A 87 0.56 2.06 3.36
CA THR A 87 1.63 1.76 4.33
C THR A 87 1.27 0.53 5.15
N ALA A 88 2.21 0.06 5.98
CA ALA A 88 2.01 -1.10 6.84
C ALA A 88 0.89 -0.85 7.86
N GLY A 89 -0.06 -1.79 7.95
CA GLY A 89 -1.28 -1.67 8.76
C GLY A 89 -1.23 -2.31 10.15
N LEU A 90 -0.10 -2.87 10.56
CA LEU A 90 0.00 -3.71 11.77
C LEU A 90 -0.53 -3.01 13.03
N ARG A 91 -0.23 -1.71 13.19
CA ARG A 91 -0.69 -0.91 14.34
C ARG A 91 -2.21 -0.76 14.42
N PHE A 92 -2.91 -0.98 13.32
CA PHE A 92 -4.37 -0.83 13.20
C PHE A 92 -5.08 -2.18 13.05
N GLY A 93 -4.38 -3.31 13.19
CA GLY A 93 -4.97 -4.64 13.06
C GLY A 93 -5.24 -5.09 11.61
N GLY A 94 -4.66 -4.41 10.62
CA GLY A 94 -4.69 -4.79 9.21
C GLY A 94 -3.31 -5.21 8.69
N LYS A 95 -3.26 -5.69 7.44
CA LYS A 95 -1.99 -5.84 6.71
C LYS A 95 -1.53 -4.49 6.19
N PHE A 96 -2.47 -3.71 5.69
CA PHE A 96 -2.24 -2.39 5.11
C PHE A 96 -3.16 -1.35 5.73
N VAL A 97 -2.74 -0.10 5.63
CA VAL A 97 -3.64 1.04 5.70
C VAL A 97 -3.56 1.81 4.39
N ALA A 98 -4.71 2.28 3.90
CA ALA A 98 -4.81 2.99 2.65
C ALA A 98 -5.27 4.43 2.86
N TYR A 99 -4.67 5.33 2.11
CA TYR A 99 -4.89 6.78 2.13
C TYR A 99 -5.45 7.20 0.77
N PRO A 100 -6.43 8.13 0.74
CA PRO A 100 -6.99 8.63 -0.52
C PRO A 100 -6.00 9.50 -1.33
N GLY A 101 -4.85 9.85 -0.73
CA GLY A 101 -3.79 10.62 -1.35
C GLY A 101 -2.50 10.51 -0.53
N ASP A 102 -1.55 11.41 -0.76
CA ASP A 102 -0.25 11.42 -0.09
C ASP A 102 -0.40 11.32 1.45
N PRO A 103 0.24 10.33 2.11
CA PRO A 103 0.20 10.17 3.57
C PRO A 103 0.69 11.38 4.38
N LEU A 104 1.43 12.31 3.76
CA LEU A 104 1.83 13.58 4.38
C LEU A 104 0.68 14.58 4.48
N ARG A 105 -0.37 14.41 3.68
CA ARG A 105 -1.56 15.30 3.65
C ARG A 105 -2.81 14.67 4.20
N TYR A 106 -2.96 13.38 3.95
CA TYR A 106 -4.17 12.64 4.29
C TYR A 106 -3.88 11.71 5.46
N HIS A 107 -4.90 11.52 6.31
CA HIS A 107 -4.90 10.38 7.22
C HIS A 107 -5.39 9.13 6.48
N SER A 108 -4.99 7.95 6.95
CA SER A 108 -5.50 6.71 6.36
C SER A 108 -7.00 6.58 6.63
N HIS A 109 -7.74 6.16 5.61
CA HIS A 109 -9.19 5.94 5.69
C HIS A 109 -9.53 4.46 5.84
N LEU A 110 -8.71 3.59 5.25
CA LEU A 110 -8.98 2.15 5.19
C LEU A 110 -7.98 1.37 6.03
N ILE A 111 -8.47 0.34 6.71
CA ILE A 111 -7.65 -0.76 7.24
C ILE A 111 -7.94 -1.96 6.36
N VAL A 112 -6.93 -2.46 5.65
CA VAL A 112 -7.10 -3.57 4.72
C VAL A 112 -6.55 -4.86 5.31
N LYS A 113 -7.41 -5.89 5.35
CA LYS A 113 -7.08 -7.23 5.81
C LYS A 113 -7.23 -8.24 4.66
N PRO A 114 -6.14 -8.88 4.24
CA PRO A 114 -6.18 -9.99 3.30
C PRO A 114 -6.96 -11.17 3.89
N VAL A 115 -7.79 -11.78 3.05
CA VAL A 115 -8.39 -13.11 3.26
C VAL A 115 -7.77 -14.02 2.21
N TYR A 116 -7.09 -15.06 2.68
CA TYR A 116 -6.35 -15.95 1.78
C TYR A 116 -7.24 -17.07 1.23
N ASN A 117 -6.85 -17.64 0.10
CA ASN A 117 -7.62 -18.69 -0.56
C ASN A 117 -7.79 -19.91 0.34
N GLY A 118 -9.04 -20.34 0.53
CA GLY A 118 -9.38 -21.44 1.45
C GLY A 118 -9.50 -21.03 2.92
N GLU A 119 -9.20 -19.77 3.28
CA GLU A 119 -9.46 -19.26 4.61
C GLU A 119 -10.97 -19.06 4.82
N LYS A 120 -11.50 -19.62 5.92
CA LYS A 120 -12.87 -19.34 6.35
C LYS A 120 -12.92 -17.99 7.05
N ILE A 121 -13.81 -17.11 6.60
CA ILE A 121 -14.05 -15.84 7.26
C ILE A 121 -14.94 -16.07 8.49
N GLU A 122 -14.33 -16.09 9.66
CA GLU A 122 -15.05 -16.20 10.93
C GLU A 122 -15.76 -14.89 11.27
N LEU A 123 -17.06 -14.95 11.61
CA LEU A 123 -17.84 -13.78 12.01
C LEU A 123 -17.19 -13.01 13.17
N LYS A 124 -16.59 -13.72 14.14
CA LYS A 124 -15.88 -13.10 15.27
C LYS A 124 -14.70 -12.22 14.81
N LYS A 125 -13.96 -12.63 13.76
CA LYS A 125 -12.87 -11.83 13.19
C LYS A 125 -13.40 -10.56 12.53
N LEU A 126 -14.54 -10.64 11.83
CA LEU A 126 -15.20 -9.47 11.24
C LEU A 126 -15.67 -8.49 12.32
N VAL A 127 -16.38 -8.96 13.33
CA VAL A 127 -16.85 -8.14 14.47
C VAL A 127 -15.67 -7.43 15.16
N ASN A 128 -14.57 -8.16 15.41
CA ASN A 128 -13.37 -7.59 16.01
C ASN A 128 -12.70 -6.54 15.10
N GLY A 129 -12.57 -6.83 13.80
CA GLY A 129 -11.99 -5.93 12.81
C GLY A 129 -12.77 -4.63 12.69
N GLY A 130 -14.09 -4.72 12.58
CA GLY A 130 -14.98 -3.55 12.55
C GLY A 130 -14.84 -2.72 13.83
N ARG A 131 -14.79 -3.37 15.00
CA ARG A 131 -14.67 -2.66 16.29
C ARG A 131 -13.37 -1.86 16.37
N LEU A 132 -12.26 -2.46 15.93
CA LEU A 132 -10.95 -1.79 15.88
C LEU A 132 -10.98 -0.60 14.92
N ALA A 133 -11.59 -0.76 13.74
CA ALA A 133 -11.64 0.28 12.73
C ALA A 133 -12.48 1.50 13.16
N THR A 134 -13.66 1.26 13.74
CA THR A 134 -14.55 2.31 14.27
C THR A 134 -13.85 3.13 15.36
N ALA A 135 -13.10 2.48 16.26
CA ALA A 135 -12.38 3.16 17.34
C ALA A 135 -11.36 4.21 16.84
N VAL A 136 -10.83 4.03 15.63
CA VAL A 136 -9.87 4.95 14.99
C VAL A 136 -10.44 5.70 13.78
N LYS A 137 -11.77 5.70 13.64
CA LYS A 137 -12.52 6.35 12.53
C LYS A 137 -12.02 5.91 11.15
N LYS A 138 -11.89 4.60 10.93
CA LYS A 138 -11.51 3.98 9.65
C LYS A 138 -12.54 2.96 9.22
N VAL A 139 -12.57 2.70 7.92
CA VAL A 139 -13.36 1.62 7.32
C VAL A 139 -12.52 0.34 7.33
N TYR A 140 -13.11 -0.77 7.80
CA TYR A 140 -12.45 -2.07 7.71
C TYR A 140 -12.76 -2.70 6.35
N VAL A 141 -11.72 -3.10 5.63
CA VAL A 141 -11.82 -3.70 4.30
C VAL A 141 -11.21 -5.08 4.34
N ILE A 142 -12.00 -6.09 3.95
CA ILE A 142 -11.47 -7.41 3.62
C ILE A 142 -11.18 -7.46 2.12
N ALA A 143 -10.03 -8.03 1.76
CA ALA A 143 -9.60 -8.14 0.37
C ALA A 143 -9.13 -9.58 0.10
N GLY A 144 -9.59 -10.16 -0.99
CA GLY A 144 -9.24 -11.53 -1.37
C GLY A 144 -9.17 -11.70 -2.87
N LEU A 145 -8.56 -12.80 -3.30
CA LEU A 145 -8.48 -13.16 -4.72
C LEU A 145 -9.73 -13.95 -5.11
N THR A 146 -10.22 -13.74 -6.33
CA THR A 146 -11.34 -14.55 -6.84
C THR A 146 -10.87 -15.95 -7.23
N ASN A 147 -9.63 -16.06 -7.71
CA ASN A 147 -9.04 -17.31 -8.18
C ASN A 147 -7.96 -17.81 -7.22
N LYS A 148 -7.79 -19.13 -7.16
CA LYS A 148 -6.65 -19.73 -6.46
C LYS A 148 -5.36 -19.39 -7.19
N ILE A 149 -4.35 -18.91 -6.45
CA ILE A 149 -2.98 -18.90 -6.95
C ILE A 149 -2.45 -20.31 -6.75
N ASP A 150 -2.22 -21.01 -7.85
CA ASP A 150 -1.46 -22.25 -7.83
C ASP A 150 0.01 -21.88 -7.68
N VAL A 151 0.58 -22.21 -6.52
CA VAL A 151 1.99 -21.97 -6.20
C VAL A 151 2.81 -23.25 -6.24
N ASP A 152 2.15 -24.42 -6.36
CA ASP A 152 2.79 -25.73 -6.29
C ASP A 152 3.60 -26.05 -7.57
N GLY A 153 3.54 -25.17 -8.58
CA GLY A 153 4.28 -25.25 -9.84
C GLY A 153 5.10 -24.01 -10.20
N VAL A 154 5.37 -23.08 -9.25
CA VAL A 154 6.35 -21.99 -9.50
C VAL A 154 7.76 -22.57 -9.38
N GLU A 155 8.09 -23.54 -10.23
CA GLU A 155 9.47 -23.93 -10.48
C GLU A 155 10.17 -22.79 -11.25
N PRO A 156 11.43 -22.49 -10.94
CA PRO A 156 12.20 -21.49 -11.67
C PRO A 156 12.48 -21.98 -13.09
N GLN A 157 11.52 -21.78 -13.99
CA GLN A 157 11.81 -21.81 -15.41
C GLN A 157 12.59 -20.53 -15.71
N LEU A 158 13.88 -20.69 -16.00
CA LEU A 158 14.86 -19.62 -16.26
C LEU A 158 14.47 -18.67 -17.43
N GLU A 159 13.39 -18.95 -18.14
CA GLU A 159 12.92 -18.21 -19.31
C GLU A 159 11.75 -17.25 -19.04
N LEU A 160 11.18 -17.23 -17.82
CA LEU A 160 10.08 -16.30 -17.50
C LEU A 160 10.61 -14.87 -17.29
N ASP A 161 10.20 -13.94 -18.16
CA ASP A 161 10.34 -12.51 -17.92
C ASP A 161 9.54 -12.14 -16.65
N PRO A 162 10.17 -11.55 -15.61
CA PRO A 162 9.49 -11.18 -14.38
C PRO A 162 8.30 -10.27 -14.61
N LYS A 163 8.38 -9.41 -15.63
CA LYS A 163 7.29 -8.49 -15.97
C LYS A 163 6.09 -9.23 -16.52
N GLU A 164 6.30 -10.22 -17.39
CA GLU A 164 5.24 -11.07 -17.92
C GLU A 164 4.62 -11.92 -16.80
N PHE A 165 5.45 -12.51 -15.94
CA PHE A 165 4.98 -13.25 -14.77
C PHE A 165 4.09 -12.38 -13.86
N ILE A 166 4.57 -11.20 -13.47
CA ILE A 166 3.80 -10.26 -12.65
C ILE A 166 2.50 -9.86 -13.35
N THR A 167 2.55 -9.55 -14.65
CA THR A 167 1.37 -9.16 -15.44
C THR A 167 0.34 -10.30 -15.46
N SER A 168 0.79 -11.55 -15.61
CA SER A 168 -0.08 -12.73 -15.57
C SER A 168 -0.76 -12.91 -14.21
N LEU A 169 -0.04 -12.65 -13.10
CA LEU A 169 -0.60 -12.69 -11.76
C LEU A 169 -1.65 -11.57 -11.56
N GLU A 170 -1.35 -10.36 -12.04
CA GLU A 170 -2.22 -9.20 -11.92
C GLU A 170 -3.52 -9.30 -12.75
N ALA A 171 -3.59 -10.24 -13.70
CA ALA A 171 -4.83 -10.58 -14.39
C ALA A 171 -5.87 -11.23 -13.45
N SER A 172 -5.43 -11.77 -12.31
CA SER A 172 -6.34 -12.35 -11.32
C SER A 172 -7.13 -11.26 -10.58
N PRO A 173 -8.47 -11.28 -10.62
CA PRO A 173 -9.27 -10.21 -10.04
C PRO A 173 -9.27 -10.27 -8.51
N VAL A 174 -8.86 -9.16 -7.89
CA VAL A 174 -9.02 -8.88 -6.46
C VAL A 174 -10.44 -8.39 -6.20
N LYS A 175 -11.10 -8.97 -5.19
CA LYS A 175 -12.39 -8.49 -4.67
C LYS A 175 -12.19 -7.90 -3.28
N THR A 176 -12.91 -6.81 -3.03
CA THR A 176 -12.87 -6.11 -1.75
C THR A 176 -14.29 -5.92 -1.23
N PHE A 177 -14.44 -6.03 0.08
CA PHE A 177 -15.68 -5.71 0.79
C PHE A 177 -15.33 -4.83 1.97
N SER A 178 -16.02 -3.71 2.11
CA SER A 178 -15.95 -2.85 3.28
C SER A 178 -17.12 -3.11 4.20
N PHE A 179 -16.91 -2.90 5.49
CA PHE A 179 -18.01 -2.84 6.46
C PHE A 179 -17.67 -1.91 7.61
N GLU A 180 -18.71 -1.43 8.26
CA GLU A 180 -18.67 -0.52 9.38
C GLU A 180 -19.79 -0.87 10.37
N TRP A 181 -19.63 -0.43 11.62
CA TRP A 181 -20.68 -0.60 12.63
C TRP A 181 -21.81 0.38 12.37
N ALA A 182 -22.98 -0.13 12.02
CA ALA A 182 -24.22 0.63 12.03
C ALA A 182 -24.70 0.74 13.49
N GLY A 183 -24.50 1.89 14.15
CA GLY A 183 -25.03 2.07 15.52
C GLY A 183 -24.40 3.14 16.41
N PHE A 184 -23.49 3.98 15.93
CA PHE A 184 -22.98 5.12 16.71
C PHE A 184 -23.20 6.42 15.93
N GLY A 185 -24.27 7.14 16.30
CA GLY A 185 -24.52 8.54 15.99
C GLY A 185 -24.28 9.39 17.23
#